data_AF-A0A3D0NMD0-F1
#
_entry.id   AF-A0A3D0NMD0-F1
#
_cell.length_a   1.000
_cell.length_b   1.000
_cell.length_c   1.000
_cell.angle_alpha   90.00
_cell.angle_beta   90.00
_cell.angle_gamma   90.00
#
_symmetry.space_group_name_H-M   'P 1'
#
loop_
_entity.id
_entity.type
_entity.pdbx_description
1 polymer ?
#
loop_
_entity_poly.entity_id
_entity_poly.type
_entity_poly.pdbx_seq_one_letter_code
_entity_poly.pdbx_strand_id
1 'polypeptide(L)'
;MPESDGARSRDFWASARRLLRRLRAHRAAIAAVLALSLGGVALSVIGPRVLGHATDLLFNGVIGRQLPTGITKSEAIAEARGRGDDNFADLLSGMNVVPGQGVDFAAVGRTLLLALIMYLIAALFIWAQARLLNTIVARTVAALRSDVERKVHRLPLSYFDTRQRGELLSRVTNDVDNISASVSIAISQLFTAVLTIVAVAVMMLTISVLLTLIVVATVPLSLWVTRTIARRSQRMFVAQWAGTGRLNAHIEETYSGFPLVRTYGPRDSAQARFAELNADL
;
A
#
# COMPACT_ATOMS: atom_id res chain seq x y z
N MET A 1 1.16 -40.26 -3.50
CA MET A 1 -0.13 -39.60 -3.82
C MET A 1 0.15 -38.60 -4.92
N PRO A 2 -0.58 -38.60 -6.05
CA PRO A 2 -0.40 -37.56 -7.04
C PRO A 2 -0.94 -36.26 -6.45
N GLU A 3 -0.10 -35.22 -6.43
CA GLU A 3 -0.49 -33.86 -6.11
C GLU A 3 -1.71 -33.51 -6.95
N SER A 4 -2.81 -33.11 -6.28
CA SER A 4 -3.99 -32.61 -6.97
C SER A 4 -3.59 -31.36 -7.73
N ASP A 5 -3.43 -31.52 -9.03
CA ASP A 5 -3.15 -30.49 -10.00
C ASP A 5 -4.02 -29.26 -9.68
N GLY A 6 -3.36 -28.19 -9.24
CA GLY A 6 -3.99 -26.97 -8.78
C GLY A 6 -4.90 -26.44 -9.88
N ALA A 7 -6.21 -26.64 -9.72
CA ALA A 7 -7.22 -26.14 -10.63
C ALA A 7 -7.10 -24.61 -10.67
N ARG A 8 -6.32 -24.10 -11.64
CA ARG A 8 -6.19 -22.68 -11.94
C ARG A 8 -7.61 -22.10 -11.99
N SER A 9 -7.87 -21.08 -11.18
CA SER A 9 -9.13 -20.36 -11.17
C SER A 9 -9.44 -19.88 -12.59
N ARG A 10 -10.34 -20.57 -13.29
CA ARG A 10 -10.53 -20.40 -14.74
C ARG A 10 -11.12 -19.05 -15.15
N ASP A 11 -11.61 -18.21 -14.22
CA ASP A 11 -12.04 -16.83 -14.54
C ASP A 11 -12.02 -15.88 -13.32
N PHE A 12 -10.85 -15.34 -12.96
CA PHE A 12 -10.74 -14.28 -11.94
C PHE A 12 -11.69 -13.11 -12.23
N TRP A 13 -11.74 -12.67 -13.49
CA TRP A 13 -12.57 -11.56 -13.94
C TRP A 13 -14.07 -11.81 -13.80
N ALA A 14 -14.55 -13.05 -14.01
CA ALA A 14 -15.95 -13.38 -13.82
C ALA A 14 -16.35 -13.35 -12.33
N SER A 15 -15.45 -13.79 -11.44
CA SER A 15 -15.65 -13.72 -10.00
C SER A 15 -15.64 -12.27 -9.49
N ALA A 16 -14.69 -11.46 -9.96
CA ALA A 16 -14.63 -10.03 -9.66
C ALA A 16 -15.90 -9.29 -10.10
N ARG A 17 -16.38 -9.55 -11.33
CA ARG A 17 -17.62 -8.94 -11.85
C ARG A 17 -18.85 -9.37 -11.04
N ARG A 18 -18.92 -10.62 -10.59
CA ARG A 18 -20.00 -11.11 -9.70
C ARG A 18 -19.99 -10.40 -8.34
N LEU A 19 -18.81 -10.18 -7.76
CA LEU A 19 -18.65 -9.41 -6.53
C LEU A 19 -19.06 -7.94 -6.69
N LEU A 20 -18.60 -7.27 -7.75
CA LEU A 20 -18.99 -5.89 -8.05
C LEU A 20 -20.51 -5.75 -8.27
N ARG A 21 -21.16 -6.77 -8.86
CA ARG A 21 -22.62 -6.76 -9.01
C ARG A 21 -23.34 -6.85 -7.67
N ARG A 22 -22.82 -7.57 -6.68
CA ARG A 22 -23.38 -7.63 -5.31
C ARG A 22 -23.29 -6.27 -4.61
N LEU A 23 -22.19 -5.54 -4.84
CA LEU A 23 -22.01 -4.19 -4.31
C LEU A 23 -23.02 -3.18 -4.85
N ARG A 24 -23.64 -3.41 -6.02
CA ARG A 24 -24.68 -2.51 -6.58
C ARG A 24 -25.88 -2.30 -5.65
N ALA A 25 -26.20 -3.28 -4.80
CA ALA A 25 -27.24 -3.15 -3.78
C ALA A 25 -26.95 -2.00 -2.78
N HIS A 26 -25.69 -1.60 -2.67
CA HIS A 26 -25.21 -0.54 -1.79
C HIS A 26 -24.77 0.72 -2.54
N ARG A 27 -25.31 0.99 -3.75
CA ARG A 27 -24.89 2.11 -4.61
C ARG A 27 -24.82 3.48 -3.93
N ALA A 28 -25.78 3.82 -3.06
CA ALA A 28 -25.81 5.10 -2.36
C ALA A 28 -24.69 5.20 -1.32
N ALA A 29 -24.46 4.12 -0.57
CA ALA A 29 -23.38 4.04 0.39
C ALA A 29 -22.01 4.09 -0.32
N ILE A 30 -21.86 3.42 -1.47
CA ILE A 30 -20.65 3.49 -2.29
C ILE A 30 -20.40 4.92 -2.80
N ALA A 31 -21.44 5.61 -3.27
CA ALA A 31 -21.32 7.01 -3.68
C ALA A 31 -20.86 7.91 -2.51
N ALA A 32 -21.39 7.68 -1.30
CA ALA A 32 -20.96 8.39 -0.10
C ALA A 32 -19.49 8.07 0.26
N VAL A 33 -19.08 6.79 0.16
CA VAL A 33 -17.67 6.39 0.35
C VAL A 33 -16.77 7.10 -0.66
N LEU A 34 -17.16 7.16 -1.93
CA LEU A 34 -16.40 7.87 -2.97
C LEU A 34 -16.27 9.36 -2.67
N ALA A 35 -17.37 10.02 -2.30
CA ALA A 35 -17.36 11.45 -1.96
C ALA A 35 -16.49 11.76 -0.74
N LEU A 36 -16.63 10.98 0.34
CA LEU A 36 -15.81 11.12 1.55
C LEU A 36 -14.33 10.84 1.25
N SER A 37 -14.04 9.83 0.43
CA SER A 37 -12.66 9.51 0.04
C SER A 37 -12.03 10.65 -0.75
N LEU A 38 -12.72 11.17 -1.77
CA LEU A 38 -12.21 12.26 -2.61
C LEU A 38 -11.99 13.51 -1.77
N GLY A 39 -12.95 13.88 -0.92
CA GLY A 39 -12.82 15.03 -0.03
C GLY A 39 -11.67 14.87 0.98
N GLY A 40 -11.59 13.72 1.65
CA GLY A 40 -10.57 13.44 2.65
C GLY A 40 -9.15 13.43 2.06
N VAL A 41 -8.98 12.77 0.91
CA VAL A 41 -7.69 12.75 0.22
C VAL A 41 -7.33 14.14 -0.29
N ALA A 42 -8.25 14.87 -0.93
CA ALA A 42 -7.99 16.23 -1.39
C ALA A 42 -7.52 17.14 -0.24
N LEU A 43 -8.20 17.15 0.91
CA LEU A 43 -7.79 17.94 2.08
C LEU A 43 -6.40 17.52 2.60
N SER A 44 -6.12 16.22 2.64
CA SER A 44 -4.80 15.71 3.08
C SER A 44 -3.66 16.12 2.13
N VAL A 45 -3.94 16.22 0.82
CA VAL A 45 -2.96 16.57 -0.22
C VAL A 45 -2.79 18.10 -0.35
N ILE A 46 -3.79 18.89 0.01
CA ILE A 46 -3.66 20.36 0.13
C ILE A 46 -2.76 20.73 1.32
N GLY A 47 -2.74 19.89 2.37
CA GLY A 47 -1.92 20.05 3.58
C GLY A 47 -0.47 20.48 3.34
N PRO A 48 0.35 19.72 2.58
CA PRO A 48 1.72 20.10 2.26
C PRO A 48 1.86 21.47 1.59
N ARG A 49 0.89 21.91 0.77
CA ARG A 49 0.93 23.23 0.13
C ARG A 49 0.68 24.35 1.15
N VAL A 50 -0.26 24.14 2.08
CA VAL A 50 -0.53 25.09 3.17
C VAL A 50 0.68 25.18 4.12
N LEU A 51 1.29 24.03 4.43
CA LEU A 51 2.51 23.99 5.23
C LEU A 51 3.68 24.68 4.53
N GLY A 52 3.82 24.49 3.21
CA GLY A 52 4.79 25.21 2.39
C GLY A 52 4.62 26.72 2.50
N HIS A 53 3.39 27.22 2.45
CA HIS A 53 3.12 28.65 2.66
C HIS A 53 3.49 29.14 4.06
N ALA A 54 3.29 28.32 5.11
CA ALA A 54 3.75 28.66 6.45
C ALA A 54 5.28 28.74 6.53
N THR A 55 5.98 27.83 5.84
CA THR A 55 7.43 27.87 5.69
C THR A 55 7.87 29.14 4.95
N ASP A 56 7.18 29.52 3.87
CA ASP A 56 7.48 30.75 3.13
C ASP A 56 7.34 31.99 4.03
N LEU A 57 6.26 32.09 4.82
CA LEU A 57 6.07 33.20 5.76
C LEU A 57 7.21 33.29 6.79
N LEU A 58 7.65 32.14 7.29
CA LEU A 58 8.75 32.07 8.26
C LEU A 58 10.09 32.45 7.62
N PHE A 59 10.41 31.89 6.45
CA PHE A 59 11.65 32.21 5.73
C PHE A 59 11.68 33.67 5.25
N ASN A 60 10.57 34.18 4.71
CA ASN A 60 10.46 35.58 4.28
C ASN A 60 10.71 36.54 5.44
N GLY A 61 10.19 36.25 6.63
CA GLY A 61 10.41 37.07 7.82
C GLY A 61 11.82 36.96 8.42
N VAL A 62 12.44 35.78 8.38
CA VAL A 62 13.84 35.60 8.82
C VAL A 62 14.81 36.36 7.92
N ILE A 63 14.65 36.22 6.61
CA ILE A 63 15.48 36.96 5.62
C ILE A 63 15.16 38.45 5.66
N GLY A 64 13.90 38.84 5.80
CA GLY A 64 13.49 40.24 5.91
C GLY A 64 14.15 40.98 7.06
N ARG A 65 14.27 40.34 8.23
CA ARG A 65 14.98 40.89 9.39
C ARG A 65 16.48 41.10 9.15
N GLN A 66 17.10 40.34 8.25
CA GLN A 66 18.53 40.46 7.94
C GLN A 66 18.82 41.57 6.92
N LEU A 67 17.81 42.00 6.16
CA LEU A 67 17.96 43.07 5.19
C LEU A 67 17.91 44.45 5.86
N PRO A 68 18.64 45.45 5.32
CA PRO A 68 18.57 46.83 5.78
C PRO A 68 17.12 47.36 5.80
N THR A 69 16.78 48.14 6.83
CA THR A 69 15.48 48.81 6.91
C THR A 69 15.44 50.00 5.95
N GLY A 70 14.29 50.21 5.29
CA GLY A 70 14.04 51.41 4.48
C GLY A 70 14.45 51.30 3.01
N ILE A 71 15.03 50.17 2.59
CA ILE A 71 15.24 49.86 1.18
C ILE A 71 14.11 48.97 0.64
N THR A 72 13.89 49.01 -0.66
CA THR A 72 12.97 48.13 -1.37
C THR A 72 13.62 46.78 -1.67
N LYS A 73 12.80 45.75 -1.93
CA LYS A 73 13.27 44.43 -2.39
C LYS A 73 14.17 44.54 -3.63
N SER A 74 13.81 45.41 -4.58
CA SER A 74 14.58 45.66 -5.80
C SER A 74 15.97 46.26 -5.52
N GLU A 75 16.05 47.19 -4.57
CA GLU A 75 17.32 47.78 -4.15
C GLU A 75 18.20 46.75 -3.42
N ALA A 76 17.60 45.92 -2.56
CA ALA A 76 18.31 44.82 -1.90
C ALA A 76 18.89 43.80 -2.90
N ILE A 77 18.14 43.49 -3.97
CA ILE A 77 18.61 42.62 -5.06
C ILE A 77 19.75 43.28 -5.84
N ALA A 78 19.60 44.56 -6.18
CA ALA A 78 20.62 45.32 -6.91
C ALA A 78 21.92 45.43 -6.09
N GLU A 79 21.81 45.64 -4.78
CA GLU A 79 22.94 45.68 -3.86
C GLU A 79 23.63 44.32 -3.74
N ALA A 80 22.87 43.22 -3.64
CA ALA A 80 23.42 41.87 -3.64
C ALA A 80 24.22 41.55 -4.91
N ARG A 81 23.69 41.90 -6.08
CA ARG A 81 24.43 41.78 -7.36
C ARG A 81 25.65 42.70 -7.40
N GLY A 82 25.53 43.93 -6.87
CA GLY A 82 26.64 44.87 -6.77
C GLY A 82 27.80 44.37 -5.91
N ARG A 83 27.53 43.51 -4.91
CA ARG A 83 28.54 42.83 -4.09
C ARG A 83 29.07 41.53 -4.73
N GLY A 84 28.55 41.13 -5.88
CA GLY A 84 28.90 39.87 -6.56
C GLY A 84 28.20 38.62 -6.01
N ASP A 85 27.14 38.77 -5.21
CA ASP A 85 26.36 37.65 -4.65
C ASP A 85 25.10 37.39 -5.48
N ASP A 86 25.30 36.88 -6.70
CA ASP A 86 24.22 36.60 -7.65
C ASP A 86 23.26 35.52 -7.14
N ASN A 87 23.76 34.54 -6.37
CA ASN A 87 22.93 33.49 -5.78
C ASN A 87 21.94 34.06 -4.77
N PHE A 88 22.38 34.97 -3.90
CA PHE A 88 21.50 35.62 -2.93
C PHE A 88 20.50 36.56 -3.62
N ALA A 89 20.93 37.27 -4.67
CA ALA A 89 20.05 38.10 -5.48
C ALA A 89 18.93 37.29 -6.15
N ASP A 90 19.26 36.13 -6.72
CA ASP A 90 18.30 35.23 -7.35
C ASP A 90 17.36 34.58 -6.32
N LEU A 91 17.87 34.21 -5.14
CA LEU A 91 17.04 33.77 -4.02
C LEU A 91 16.02 34.85 -3.62
N LEU A 92 16.48 36.09 -3.37
CA LEU A 92 15.61 37.21 -3.04
C LEU A 92 14.56 37.44 -4.14
N SER A 93 14.92 37.29 -5.41
CA SER A 93 13.99 37.48 -6.53
C SER A 93 12.75 36.60 -6.41
N GLY A 94 12.90 35.34 -5.97
CA GLY A 94 11.81 34.38 -5.79
C GLY A 94 11.02 34.51 -4.49
N MET A 95 11.50 35.29 -3.52
CA MET A 95 10.91 35.42 -2.18
C MET A 95 9.99 36.65 -2.04
N ASN A 96 9.00 36.60 -1.16
CA ASN A 96 8.13 37.75 -0.84
C ASN A 96 8.61 38.45 0.43
N VAL A 97 9.87 38.88 0.42
CA VAL A 97 10.53 39.50 1.57
C VAL A 97 10.23 41.00 1.62
N VAL A 98 9.95 41.51 2.83
CA VAL A 98 9.90 42.94 3.13
C VAL A 98 11.14 43.30 3.95
N PRO A 99 12.07 44.12 3.42
CA PRO A 99 13.29 44.48 4.14
C PRO A 99 13.00 45.16 5.48
N GLY A 100 13.68 44.71 6.54
CA GLY A 100 13.51 45.23 7.90
C GLY A 100 12.31 44.67 8.68
N GLN A 101 11.44 43.87 8.05
CA GLN A 101 10.32 43.20 8.72
C GLN A 101 10.72 41.78 9.17
N GLY A 102 10.39 41.45 10.41
CA GLY A 102 10.59 40.12 10.98
C GLY A 102 9.48 39.13 10.62
N VAL A 103 9.50 37.97 11.27
CA VAL A 103 8.47 36.94 11.11
C VAL A 103 7.13 37.42 11.66
N ASP A 104 6.08 37.36 10.83
CA ASP A 104 4.70 37.52 11.27
C ASP A 104 4.20 36.22 11.92
N PHE A 105 4.42 36.09 13.22
CA PHE A 105 3.96 34.94 14.00
C PHE A 105 2.44 34.78 14.02
N ALA A 106 1.67 35.86 13.84
CA ALA A 106 0.22 35.78 13.81
C ALA A 106 -0.26 35.16 12.49
N ALA A 107 0.32 35.56 11.36
CA ALA A 107 0.05 34.95 10.06
C ALA A 107 0.48 33.47 10.04
N VAL A 108 1.67 33.15 10.55
CA VAL A 108 2.14 31.75 10.68
C VAL A 108 1.17 30.93 11.54
N GLY A 109 0.78 31.46 12.71
CA GLY A 109 -0.17 30.79 13.60
C GLY A 109 -1.53 30.52 12.96
N ARG A 110 -2.09 31.48 12.20
CA ARG A 110 -3.35 31.30 11.46
C ARG A 110 -3.23 30.23 10.37
N THR A 111 -2.13 30.22 9.63
CA THR A 111 -1.88 29.22 8.58
C THR A 111 -1.72 27.81 9.17
N LEU A 112 -1.00 27.68 10.29
CA LEU A 112 -0.85 26.40 10.98
C LEU A 112 -2.17 25.92 11.60
N LEU A 113 -2.98 26.83 12.15
CA LEU A 113 -4.31 26.49 12.66
C LEU A 113 -5.25 26.02 11.53
N LEU A 114 -5.21 26.69 10.37
CA LEU A 114 -5.94 26.26 9.18
C LEU A 114 -5.49 24.87 8.72
N ALA A 115 -4.17 24.62 8.67
CA ALA A 115 -3.62 23.32 8.34
C ALA A 115 -4.12 22.24 9.32
N LEU A 116 -4.11 22.52 10.63
CA LEU A 116 -4.60 21.61 11.66
C LEU A 116 -6.09 21.27 11.47
N ILE A 117 -6.95 22.28 11.31
CA ILE A 117 -8.38 22.08 11.08
C ILE A 117 -8.61 21.26 9.80
N MET A 118 -7.88 21.56 8.73
CA MET A 118 -7.97 20.82 7.48
C MET A 118 -7.59 19.35 7.66
N TYR A 119 -6.52 19.05 8.40
CA TYR A 119 -6.14 17.67 8.70
C TYR A 119 -7.14 16.95 9.60
N LEU A 120 -7.76 17.63 10.57
CA LEU A 120 -8.81 17.04 11.41
C LEU A 120 -10.05 16.69 10.58
N ILE A 121 -10.47 17.57 9.67
CA ILE A 121 -11.60 17.29 8.76
C ILE A 121 -11.23 16.16 7.78
N ALA A 122 -10.01 16.16 7.24
CA ALA A 122 -9.52 15.07 6.39
C ALA A 122 -9.56 13.73 7.13
N ALA A 123 -9.06 13.69 8.37
CA ALA A 123 -9.07 12.51 9.21
C ALA A 123 -10.50 12.03 9.50
N LEU A 124 -11.43 12.95 9.77
CA LEU A 124 -12.84 12.60 9.96
C LEU A 124 -13.46 11.98 8.70
N PHE A 125 -13.19 12.56 7.51
CA PHE A 125 -13.68 12.03 6.24
C PHE A 125 -13.08 10.66 5.92
N ILE A 126 -11.77 10.48 6.10
CA ILE A 126 -11.09 9.20 5.90
C ILE A 126 -11.63 8.15 6.88
N TRP A 127 -11.82 8.51 8.15
CA TRP A 127 -12.38 7.61 9.15
C TRP A 127 -13.83 7.21 8.82
N ALA A 128 -14.69 8.17 8.48
CA ALA A 128 -16.08 7.93 8.12
C ALA A 128 -16.18 7.06 6.85
N GLN A 129 -15.34 7.35 5.85
CA GLN A 129 -15.20 6.59 4.62
C GLN A 129 -14.80 5.13 4.91
N ALA A 130 -13.77 4.92 5.73
CA ALA A 130 -13.28 3.60 6.09
C ALA A 130 -14.34 2.78 6.86
N ARG A 131 -15.04 3.41 7.82
CA ARG A 131 -16.13 2.77 8.58
C ARG A 131 -17.28 2.34 7.66
N LEU A 132 -17.71 3.21 6.76
CA LEU A 132 -18.79 2.92 5.82
C LEU A 132 -18.39 1.82 4.83
N LEU A 133 -17.19 1.89 4.26
CA LEU A 133 -16.65 0.86 3.36
C LEU A 133 -16.57 -0.50 4.04
N ASN A 134 -16.00 -0.57 5.25
CA ASN A 134 -15.90 -1.82 6.02
C ASN A 134 -17.29 -2.42 6.31
N THR A 135 -18.29 -1.59 6.58
CA THR A 135 -19.67 -2.05 6.79
C THR A 135 -20.26 -2.68 5.52
N ILE A 136 -20.04 -2.05 4.36
CA ILE A 136 -20.51 -2.58 3.05
C ILE A 136 -19.81 -3.91 2.74
N VAL A 137 -18.50 -3.99 2.95
CA VAL A 137 -17.70 -5.20 2.70
C VAL A 137 -18.15 -6.34 3.63
N ALA A 138 -18.30 -6.07 4.94
CA ALA A 138 -18.75 -7.07 5.90
C ALA A 138 -20.15 -7.63 5.57
N ARG A 139 -21.09 -6.76 5.18
CA ARG A 139 -22.43 -7.20 4.72
C ARG A 139 -22.35 -8.07 3.47
N THR A 140 -21.47 -7.72 2.53
CA THR A 140 -21.27 -8.47 1.29
C THR A 140 -20.71 -9.87 1.57
N VAL A 141 -19.75 -9.99 2.50
CA VAL A 141 -19.21 -11.27 2.97
C VAL A 141 -20.25 -12.10 3.69
N ALA A 142 -21.03 -11.51 4.59
CA ALA A 142 -22.09 -12.22 5.29
C ALA A 142 -23.11 -12.83 4.30
N ALA A 143 -23.47 -12.07 3.26
CA ALA A 143 -24.34 -12.57 2.19
C ALA A 143 -23.69 -13.72 1.40
N LEU A 144 -22.39 -13.64 1.12
CA LEU A 144 -21.65 -14.73 0.47
C LEU A 144 -21.63 -16.00 1.31
N ARG A 145 -21.39 -15.88 2.63
CA ARG A 145 -21.41 -17.01 3.57
C ARG A 145 -22.79 -17.69 3.57
N SER A 146 -23.86 -16.91 3.62
CA SER A 146 -25.24 -17.43 3.53
C SER A 146 -25.56 -18.13 2.20
N ASP A 147 -24.99 -17.68 1.08
CA ASP A 147 -25.14 -18.36 -0.21
C ASP A 147 -24.39 -19.71 -0.23
N VAL A 148 -23.19 -19.77 0.35
CA VAL A 148 -22.41 -21.00 0.45
C VAL A 148 -23.14 -22.01 1.33
N GLU A 149 -23.61 -21.59 2.50
CA GLU A 149 -24.37 -22.42 3.43
C GLU A 149 -25.62 -23.02 2.77
N ARG A 150 -26.44 -22.18 2.10
CA ARG A 150 -27.61 -22.65 1.34
C ARG A 150 -27.25 -23.61 0.23
N LYS A 151 -26.09 -23.44 -0.42
CA LYS A 151 -25.64 -24.37 -1.45
C LYS A 151 -25.25 -25.70 -0.86
N VAL A 152 -24.52 -25.71 0.25
CA VAL A 152 -24.11 -26.93 0.98
C VAL A 152 -25.33 -27.76 1.38
N HIS A 153 -26.37 -27.13 1.95
CA HIS A 153 -27.60 -27.84 2.34
C HIS A 153 -28.43 -28.43 1.17
N ARG A 154 -28.16 -28.01 -0.08
CA ARG A 154 -28.88 -28.48 -1.27
C ARG A 154 -28.12 -29.52 -2.09
N LEU A 155 -26.94 -29.94 -1.65
CA LEU A 155 -26.15 -30.93 -2.37
C LEU A 155 -26.72 -32.34 -2.15
N PRO A 156 -26.74 -33.21 -3.17
CA PRO A 156 -27.23 -34.57 -3.05
C PRO A 156 -26.30 -35.41 -2.15
N LEU A 157 -26.84 -36.46 -1.53
CA LEU A 157 -26.09 -37.34 -0.62
C LEU A 157 -24.83 -37.94 -1.29
N SER A 158 -24.91 -38.24 -2.59
CA SER A 158 -23.79 -38.74 -3.40
C SER A 158 -22.57 -37.81 -3.46
N TYR A 159 -22.75 -36.50 -3.26
CA TYR A 159 -21.64 -35.55 -3.15
C TYR A 159 -20.88 -35.73 -1.83
N PHE A 160 -21.59 -36.10 -0.77
CA PHE A 160 -21.01 -36.30 0.56
C PHE A 160 -20.38 -37.68 0.73
N ASP A 161 -20.91 -38.70 0.04
CA ASP A 161 -20.38 -40.08 0.10
C ASP A 161 -18.99 -40.24 -0.55
N THR A 162 -18.58 -39.27 -1.38
CA THR A 162 -17.30 -39.28 -2.10
C THR A 162 -16.21 -38.44 -1.43
N ARG A 163 -16.48 -37.87 -0.24
CA ARG A 163 -15.57 -36.93 0.45
C ARG A 163 -15.44 -37.24 1.94
N GLN A 164 -14.23 -37.07 2.48
CA GLN A 164 -14.01 -37.24 3.91
C GLN A 164 -14.76 -36.13 4.68
N ARG A 165 -15.47 -36.50 5.77
CA ARG A 165 -16.22 -35.54 6.62
C ARG A 165 -15.38 -34.34 7.07
N GLY A 166 -14.10 -34.55 7.40
CA GLY A 166 -13.18 -33.49 7.81
C GLY A 166 -12.80 -32.53 6.68
N GLU A 167 -12.66 -33.03 5.45
CA GLU A 167 -12.39 -32.20 4.25
C GLU A 167 -13.56 -31.24 4.00
N LEU A 168 -14.79 -31.73 4.12
CA LEU A 168 -16.00 -30.94 3.94
C LEU A 168 -16.14 -29.85 5.00
N LEU A 169 -15.91 -30.19 6.28
CA LEU A 169 -16.00 -29.21 7.36
C LEU A 169 -14.95 -28.10 7.17
N SER A 170 -13.69 -28.46 6.88
CA SER A 170 -12.62 -27.49 6.63
C SER A 170 -12.91 -26.58 5.44
N ARG A 171 -13.45 -27.11 4.34
CA ARG A 171 -13.83 -26.30 3.17
C ARG A 171 -14.99 -25.35 3.45
N VAL A 172 -15.94 -25.74 4.30
CA VAL A 172 -17.12 -24.92 4.60
C VAL A 172 -16.83 -23.87 5.66
N THR A 173 -15.95 -24.15 6.61
CA THR A 173 -15.56 -23.19 7.65
C THR A 173 -14.31 -22.42 7.25
N ASN A 174 -13.17 -23.09 7.16
CA ASN A 174 -11.86 -22.45 7.02
C ASN A 174 -11.64 -21.82 5.65
N ASP A 175 -11.97 -22.52 4.55
CA ASP A 175 -11.76 -21.94 3.22
C ASP A 175 -12.71 -20.78 2.96
N VAL A 176 -13.98 -20.90 3.39
CA VAL A 176 -14.96 -19.81 3.27
C VAL A 176 -14.51 -18.60 4.06
N ASP A 177 -14.00 -18.79 5.27
CA ASP A 177 -13.51 -17.70 6.12
C ASP A 177 -12.26 -17.05 5.55
N ASN A 178 -11.27 -17.85 5.11
CA ASN A 178 -10.06 -17.36 4.47
C ASN A 178 -10.37 -16.58 3.20
N ILE A 179 -11.22 -17.12 2.31
CA ILE A 179 -11.64 -16.44 1.07
C ILE A 179 -12.39 -15.14 1.41
N SER A 180 -13.30 -15.18 2.38
CA SER A 180 -14.07 -14.02 2.80
C SER A 180 -13.19 -12.90 3.36
N ALA A 181 -12.21 -13.25 4.19
CA ALA A 181 -11.23 -12.32 4.74
C ALA A 181 -10.34 -11.73 3.64
N SER A 182 -9.75 -12.58 2.78
CA SER A 182 -8.90 -12.13 1.68
C SER A 182 -9.65 -11.22 0.70
N VAL A 183 -10.88 -11.57 0.33
CA VAL A 183 -11.73 -10.74 -0.54
C VAL A 183 -12.03 -9.39 0.12
N SER A 184 -12.31 -9.38 1.42
CA SER A 184 -12.58 -8.14 2.16
C SER A 184 -11.37 -7.20 2.14
N ILE A 185 -10.20 -7.72 2.48
CA ILE A 185 -8.95 -6.96 2.51
C ILE A 185 -8.64 -6.43 1.11
N ALA A 186 -8.69 -7.30 0.10
CA ALA A 186 -8.36 -6.94 -1.27
C ALA A 186 -9.29 -5.86 -1.85
N ILE A 187 -10.60 -5.96 -1.60
CA ILE A 187 -11.57 -4.96 -2.07
C ILE A 187 -11.35 -3.62 -1.39
N SER A 188 -11.21 -3.62 -0.05
CA SER A 188 -10.99 -2.38 0.70
C SER A 188 -9.68 -1.70 0.27
N GLN A 189 -8.59 -2.45 0.15
CA GLN A 189 -7.30 -1.93 -0.28
C GLN A 189 -7.32 -1.42 -1.72
N LEU A 190 -7.89 -2.18 -2.67
CA LEU A 190 -7.96 -1.78 -4.07
C LEU A 190 -8.78 -0.50 -4.23
N PHE A 191 -9.92 -0.42 -3.54
CA PHE A 191 -10.78 0.76 -3.56
C PHE A 191 -10.03 2.00 -3.07
N THR A 192 -9.39 1.90 -1.90
CA THR A 192 -8.59 3.01 -1.33
C THR A 192 -7.41 3.36 -2.22
N ALA A 193 -6.65 2.37 -2.72
CA ALA A 193 -5.47 2.58 -3.54
C ALA A 193 -5.79 3.32 -4.84
N VAL A 194 -6.84 2.90 -5.57
CA VAL A 194 -7.24 3.56 -6.82
C VAL A 194 -7.66 5.00 -6.56
N LEU A 195 -8.45 5.26 -5.51
CA LEU A 195 -8.89 6.62 -5.19
C LEU A 195 -7.74 7.52 -4.77
N THR A 196 -6.83 7.01 -3.93
CA THR A 196 -5.62 7.76 -3.54
C THR A 196 -4.77 8.07 -4.75
N ILE A 197 -4.51 7.10 -5.63
CA ILE A 197 -3.72 7.33 -6.85
C ILE A 197 -4.38 8.40 -7.73
N VAL A 198 -5.69 8.30 -7.98
CA VAL A 198 -6.41 9.27 -8.82
C VAL A 198 -6.40 10.66 -8.19
N ALA A 199 -6.74 10.77 -6.90
CA ALA A 199 -6.82 12.04 -6.21
C ALA A 199 -5.44 12.73 -6.11
N VAL A 200 -4.39 11.98 -5.77
CA VAL A 200 -3.01 12.49 -5.74
C VAL A 200 -2.56 12.89 -7.15
N ALA A 201 -2.83 12.08 -8.19
CA ALA A 201 -2.45 12.42 -9.57
C ALA A 201 -3.13 13.70 -10.07
N VAL A 202 -4.44 13.86 -9.82
CA VAL A 202 -5.18 15.08 -10.18
C VAL A 202 -4.58 16.29 -9.46
N MET A 203 -4.33 16.17 -8.15
CA MET A 203 -3.71 17.26 -7.37
C MET A 203 -2.30 17.59 -7.87
N MET A 204 -1.46 16.60 -8.14
CA MET A 204 -0.12 16.82 -8.69
C MET A 204 -0.17 17.53 -10.04
N LEU A 205 -1.07 17.13 -10.95
CA LEU A 205 -1.28 17.79 -12.24
C LEU A 205 -1.68 19.26 -12.07
N THR A 206 -2.49 19.57 -11.06
CA THR A 206 -2.92 20.96 -10.78
C THR A 206 -1.81 21.82 -10.18
N ILE A 207 -0.85 21.23 -9.46
CA ILE A 207 0.27 21.95 -8.83
C ILE A 207 1.42 22.15 -9.82
N SER A 208 1.89 21.09 -10.47
CA SER A 208 2.99 21.15 -11.43
C SER A 208 2.96 19.96 -12.39
N VAL A 209 2.64 20.25 -13.65
CA VAL A 209 2.63 19.24 -14.73
C VAL A 209 4.02 18.64 -14.95
N LEU A 210 5.08 19.45 -14.87
CA LEU A 210 6.47 18.99 -15.09
C LEU A 210 6.89 17.94 -14.06
N LEU A 211 6.71 18.23 -12.77
CA LEU A 211 7.03 17.29 -11.69
C LEU A 211 6.17 16.02 -11.78
N THR A 212 4.91 16.18 -12.19
CA THR A 212 4.01 15.04 -12.41
C THR A 212 4.52 14.13 -13.51
N LEU A 213 4.95 14.67 -14.66
CA LEU A 213 5.49 13.90 -15.77
C LEU A 213 6.75 13.12 -15.37
N ILE A 214 7.63 13.73 -14.57
CA ILE A 214 8.82 13.05 -14.03
C ILE A 214 8.42 11.85 -13.17
N VAL A 215 7.46 12.02 -12.26
CA VAL A 215 6.97 10.92 -11.41
C VAL A 215 6.26 9.84 -12.24
N VAL A 216 5.39 10.23 -13.16
CA VAL A 216 4.66 9.32 -14.06
C VAL A 216 5.62 8.53 -14.96
N ALA A 217 6.76 9.10 -15.36
CA ALA A 217 7.81 8.39 -16.09
C ALA A 217 8.64 7.46 -15.19
N THR A 218 8.87 7.85 -13.93
CA THR A 218 9.66 7.07 -12.97
C THR A 218 8.93 5.81 -12.49
N VAL A 219 7.60 5.87 -12.33
CA VAL A 219 6.78 4.71 -11.90
C VAL A 219 6.89 3.49 -12.83
N PRO A 220 6.68 3.58 -14.16
CA PRO A 220 6.81 2.42 -15.06
C PRO A 220 8.24 1.92 -15.14
N LEU A 221 9.25 2.80 -15.05
CA LEU A 221 10.65 2.40 -14.97
C LEU A 221 10.91 1.57 -13.69
N SER A 222 10.44 2.04 -12.54
CA SER A 222 10.52 1.31 -11.28
C SER A 222 9.81 -0.05 -11.38
N LEU A 223 8.59 -0.10 -11.91
CA LEU A 223 7.85 -1.34 -12.14
C LEU A 223 8.61 -2.31 -13.05
N TRP A 224 9.26 -1.82 -14.10
CA TRP A 224 10.06 -2.62 -15.01
C TRP A 224 11.28 -3.23 -14.32
N VAL A 225 12.03 -2.42 -13.55
CA VAL A 225 13.17 -2.89 -12.75
C VAL A 225 12.73 -3.92 -11.71
N THR A 226 11.72 -3.58 -10.90
CA THR A 226 11.18 -4.48 -9.87
C THR A 226 10.68 -5.79 -10.47
N ARG A 227 9.97 -5.76 -11.61
CA ARG A 227 9.48 -6.96 -12.29
C ARG A 227 10.62 -7.84 -12.79
N THR A 228 11.70 -7.24 -13.27
CA THR A 228 12.89 -7.97 -13.75
C THR A 228 13.60 -8.66 -12.59
N ILE A 229 13.81 -7.94 -11.49
CA ILE A 229 14.42 -8.48 -10.26
C ILE A 229 13.52 -9.60 -9.70
N ALA A 230 12.23 -9.34 -9.52
CA ALA A 230 11.28 -10.30 -8.95
C ALA A 230 11.23 -11.61 -9.75
N ARG A 231 11.24 -11.55 -11.09
CA ARG A 231 11.26 -12.75 -11.94
C ARG A 231 12.52 -13.59 -11.74
N ARG A 232 13.67 -12.96 -11.51
CA ARG A 232 14.93 -13.65 -11.23
C ARG A 232 14.93 -14.22 -9.81
N SER A 233 14.56 -13.41 -8.83
CA SER A 233 14.47 -13.82 -7.42
C SER A 233 13.51 -14.98 -7.23
N GLN A 234 12.35 -14.99 -7.90
CA GLN A 234 11.38 -16.08 -7.79
C GLN A 234 11.99 -17.44 -8.18
N ARG A 235 12.83 -17.50 -9.23
CA ARG A 235 13.50 -18.76 -9.62
C ARG A 235 14.49 -19.22 -8.56
N MET A 236 15.28 -18.29 -8.02
CA MET A 236 16.25 -18.59 -6.96
C MET A 236 15.56 -19.05 -5.69
N PHE A 237 14.46 -18.38 -5.30
CA PHE A 237 13.64 -18.84 -4.19
C PHE A 237 13.14 -20.26 -4.44
N VAL A 238 12.53 -20.55 -5.58
CA VAL A 238 12.05 -21.92 -5.87
C VAL A 238 13.17 -22.96 -5.73
N ALA A 239 14.39 -22.67 -6.22
CA ALA A 239 15.54 -23.54 -6.02
C ALA A 239 15.92 -23.72 -4.54
N GLN A 240 15.96 -22.63 -3.78
CA GLN A 240 16.26 -22.63 -2.34
C GLN A 240 15.20 -23.40 -1.53
N TRP A 241 13.91 -23.23 -1.85
CA TRP A 241 12.80 -23.98 -1.23
C TRP A 241 12.91 -25.47 -1.54
N ALA A 242 13.32 -25.85 -2.76
CA ALA A 242 13.55 -27.25 -3.12
C ALA A 242 14.72 -27.86 -2.35
N GLY A 243 15.85 -27.14 -2.23
CA GLY A 243 17.00 -27.57 -1.41
C GLY A 243 16.63 -27.77 0.06
N THR A 244 15.90 -26.80 0.62
CA THR A 244 15.40 -26.86 2.02
C THR A 244 14.49 -28.06 2.24
N GLY A 245 13.62 -28.37 1.27
CA GLY A 245 12.76 -29.54 1.30
C GLY A 245 13.55 -30.86 1.33
N ARG A 246 14.61 -30.98 0.51
CA ARG A 246 15.47 -32.17 0.52
C ARG A 246 16.22 -32.34 1.85
N LEU A 247 16.74 -31.26 2.41
CA LEU A 247 17.40 -31.29 3.72
C LEU A 247 16.44 -31.73 4.82
N ASN A 248 15.25 -31.13 4.89
CA ASN A 248 14.24 -31.50 5.88
C ASN A 248 13.78 -32.96 5.73
N ALA A 249 13.64 -33.46 4.51
CA ALA A 249 13.32 -34.87 4.27
C ALA A 249 14.41 -35.81 4.82
N HIS A 250 15.69 -35.48 4.62
CA HIS A 250 16.82 -36.24 5.15
C HIS A 250 16.87 -36.22 6.68
N ILE A 251 16.57 -35.07 7.30
CA ILE A 251 16.46 -34.93 8.76
C ILE A 251 15.34 -35.84 9.28
N GLU A 252 14.15 -35.78 8.67
CA GLU A 252 12.98 -36.57 9.09
C GLU A 252 13.23 -38.08 8.98
N GLU A 253 13.84 -38.52 7.88
CA GLU A 253 14.22 -39.93 7.66
C GLU A 253 15.27 -40.38 8.68
N THR A 254 16.27 -39.54 8.97
CA THR A 254 17.31 -39.84 9.96
C THR A 254 16.76 -39.89 11.39
N TYR A 255 15.84 -38.99 11.75
CA TYR A 255 15.19 -38.98 13.06
C TYR A 255 14.22 -40.16 13.23
N SER A 256 13.37 -40.41 12.24
CA SER A 256 12.44 -41.55 12.25
C SER A 256 13.17 -42.90 12.26
N GLY A 257 14.27 -42.98 11.52
CA GLY A 257 15.18 -44.12 11.46
C GLY A 257 16.25 -44.11 12.55
N PHE A 258 16.20 -43.21 13.54
CA PHE A 258 17.30 -43.02 14.50
C PHE A 258 17.75 -44.29 15.22
N PRO A 259 16.85 -45.19 15.68
CA PRO A 259 17.27 -46.47 16.28
C PRO A 259 17.99 -47.38 15.28
N LEU A 260 17.58 -47.38 14.01
CA LEU A 260 18.20 -48.18 12.94
C LEU A 260 19.57 -47.61 12.55
N VAL A 261 19.68 -46.29 12.37
CA VAL A 261 20.95 -45.60 12.10
C VAL A 261 21.92 -45.75 13.28
N ARG A 262 21.42 -45.72 14.53
CA ARG A 262 22.24 -45.87 15.73
C ARG A 262 22.79 -47.29 15.90
N THR A 263 22.03 -48.31 15.51
CA THR A 263 22.31 -49.73 15.81
C THR A 263 22.93 -50.49 14.64
N TYR A 264 22.58 -50.14 13.40
CA TYR A 264 22.97 -50.88 12.18
C TYR A 264 23.46 -49.98 11.01
N GLY A 265 23.31 -48.66 11.08
CA GLY A 265 23.58 -47.75 9.95
C GLY A 265 24.93 -47.02 10.03
N PRO A 266 25.55 -46.64 8.88
CA PRO A 266 26.75 -45.82 8.88
C PRO A 266 26.39 -44.35 9.21
N ARG A 267 26.78 -43.89 10.40
CA ARG A 267 26.57 -42.49 10.84
C ARG A 267 27.30 -41.49 9.95
N ASP A 268 28.50 -41.87 9.50
CA ASP A 268 29.34 -41.02 8.65
C ASP A 268 28.68 -40.75 7.29
N SER A 269 27.99 -41.73 6.71
CA SER A 269 27.26 -41.53 5.45
C SER A 269 26.05 -40.61 5.62
N ALA A 270 25.34 -40.69 6.75
CA ALA A 270 24.23 -39.80 7.04
C ALA A 270 24.70 -38.34 7.27
N GLN A 271 25.86 -38.17 7.91
CA GLN A 271 26.48 -36.86 8.12
C GLN A 271 27.06 -36.27 6.83
N ALA A 272 27.68 -37.09 5.97
CA ALA A 272 28.14 -36.68 4.65
C ALA A 272 26.99 -36.24 3.75
N ARG A 273 25.88 -37.01 3.72
CA ARG A 273 24.66 -36.67 2.99
C ARG A 273 24.02 -35.37 3.49
N PHE A 274 24.02 -35.15 4.80
CA PHE A 274 23.57 -33.89 5.40
C PHE A 274 24.47 -32.72 4.97
N ALA A 275 25.79 -32.88 5.02
CA ALA A 275 26.74 -31.85 4.62
C ALA A 275 26.63 -31.48 3.13
N GLU A 276 26.41 -32.46 2.27
CA GLU A 276 26.13 -32.27 0.83
C GLU A 276 24.85 -31.46 0.62
N LEU A 277 23.74 -31.88 1.22
CA LEU A 277 22.45 -31.19 1.09
C LEU A 277 22.46 -29.77 1.70
N ASN A 278 23.27 -29.55 2.73
CA ASN A 278 23.44 -28.24 3.35
C ASN A 278 24.35 -27.31 2.55
N ALA A 279 25.29 -27.85 1.76
CA ALA A 279 26.14 -27.06 0.87
C ALA A 279 25.40 -26.56 -0.40
N ASP A 280 24.27 -27.20 -0.72
CA ASP A 280 23.37 -26.86 -1.83
C ASP A 280 22.36 -25.74 -1.51
N LEU A 281 22.37 -25.20 -0.29
CA LEU A 281 21.48 -24.12 0.19
C LEU A 281 22.08 -22.73 -0.01
#